data_AF-A0A377I615-F1
#
_entry.id   AF-A0A377I615-F1
#
_cell.length_a   1.000
_cell.length_b   1.000
_cell.length_c   1.000
_cell.angle_alpha   90.00
_cell.angle_beta   90.00
_cell.angle_gamma   90.00
#
_symmetry.space_group_name_H-M   'P 1'
#
loop_
_entity.id
_entity.type
_entity.pdbx_description
1 polymer ?
#
loop_
_entity_poly.entity_id
_entity_poly.type
_entity_poly.pdbx_seq_one_letter_code
_entity_poly.pdbx_strand_id
1 'polypeptide(L)'
;MSNDLLLPLQQPKIYAYSDVRFPQMLKVGYTTRKVADRIAEQYPVKTPNQSYQLELEELALRDDGSYFTDHDVHQALAKLGVQRAEGEWFHCDVKQVQAAIVAVRNRKPPKKHRTLDFKMRPEQQEAVQRTMAYFTAFAADPRNANKEPKFLWNAKMRFGKTFATYQLVKQMAWRRVLILTFKPAVKTAWQEDLQRHTDFTEWQFLAKENMDEWEAVKQQSEALHKPLICFLSLQDLHGRTAKGKVKARN
;
A
#
# COMPACT_ATOMS: atom_id res chain seq x y z
N MET A 1 -17.36 19.96 -6.16
CA MET A 1 -18.46 19.56 -7.06
C MET A 1 -18.21 18.12 -7.44
N SER A 2 -19.00 17.19 -6.89
CA SER A 2 -18.93 15.78 -7.25
C SER A 2 -19.40 15.63 -8.69
N ASN A 3 -18.58 14.98 -9.51
CA ASN A 3 -18.89 14.76 -10.92
C ASN A 3 -19.86 13.57 -11.03
N ASP A 4 -21.11 13.79 -10.62
CA ASP A 4 -22.23 12.81 -10.62
C ASP A 4 -22.99 12.77 -11.96
N LEU A 5 -22.32 13.06 -13.09
CA LEU A 5 -22.95 13.12 -14.42
C LEU A 5 -22.76 11.86 -15.28
N LEU A 6 -22.10 10.82 -14.76
CA LEU A 6 -22.05 9.52 -15.43
C LEU A 6 -23.05 8.58 -14.77
N LEU A 7 -24.04 8.11 -15.54
CA LEU A 7 -24.84 6.95 -15.16
C LEU A 7 -23.88 5.81 -14.74
N PRO A 8 -24.20 5.00 -13.71
CA PRO A 8 -23.33 3.91 -13.23
C PRO A 8 -22.85 2.95 -14.32
N LEU A 9 -23.56 2.91 -15.46
CA LEU A 9 -23.29 2.11 -16.65
C LEU A 9 -22.23 2.69 -17.61
N GLN A 10 -21.63 3.85 -17.32
CA GLN A 10 -20.64 4.52 -18.18
C GLN A 10 -19.29 4.79 -17.51
N GLN A 11 -19.06 4.26 -16.30
CA GLN A 11 -17.80 4.46 -15.62
C GLN A 11 -16.68 3.68 -16.33
N PRO A 12 -15.60 4.34 -16.78
CA PRO A 12 -14.50 3.68 -17.44
C PRO A 12 -13.76 2.78 -16.45
N LYS A 13 -13.46 1.56 -16.87
CA LYS A 13 -12.90 0.49 -16.06
C LYS A 13 -11.75 -0.17 -16.78
N ILE A 14 -10.73 -0.50 -16.01
CA ILE A 14 -9.72 -1.48 -16.39
C ILE A 14 -10.14 -2.82 -15.81
N TYR A 15 -10.07 -3.86 -16.62
CA TYR A 15 -10.29 -5.22 -16.18
C TYR A 15 -9.12 -6.11 -16.57
N ALA A 16 -8.91 -7.15 -15.78
CA ALA A 16 -8.03 -8.25 -16.14
C ALA A 16 -8.73 -9.58 -15.93
N TYR A 17 -8.58 -10.50 -16.88
CA TYR A 17 -9.14 -11.84 -16.77
C TYR A 17 -8.12 -12.90 -17.20
N SER A 18 -8.24 -14.09 -16.62
CA SER A 18 -7.47 -15.29 -16.95
C SER A 18 -8.29 -16.20 -17.86
N ASP A 19 -7.62 -17.07 -18.64
CA ASP A 19 -8.29 -18.10 -19.43
C ASP A 19 -7.46 -19.39 -19.36
N VAL A 20 -8.13 -20.53 -19.15
CA VAL A 20 -7.47 -21.85 -19.05
C VAL A 20 -6.62 -22.21 -20.28
N ARG A 21 -6.91 -21.62 -21.44
CA ARG A 21 -6.15 -21.80 -22.69
C ARG A 21 -4.83 -21.02 -22.70
N PHE A 22 -4.71 -20.01 -21.84
CA PHE A 22 -3.56 -19.10 -21.76
C PHE A 22 -3.01 -19.08 -20.32
N PRO A 23 -2.40 -20.18 -19.86
CA PRO A 23 -1.94 -20.29 -18.48
C PRO A 23 -0.87 -19.22 -18.17
N GLN A 24 -0.90 -18.72 -16.93
CA GLN A 24 0.02 -17.68 -16.43
C GLN A 24 -0.03 -16.36 -17.21
N MET A 25 -1.09 -16.12 -17.96
CA MET A 25 -1.33 -14.85 -18.65
C MET A 25 -2.62 -14.21 -18.18
N LEU A 26 -2.61 -12.88 -18.15
CA LEU A 26 -3.80 -12.08 -17.96
C LEU A 26 -4.00 -11.21 -19.19
N LYS A 27 -5.23 -11.16 -19.71
CA LYS A 27 -5.63 -10.15 -20.66
C LYS A 27 -6.02 -8.89 -19.90
N VAL A 28 -5.42 -7.75 -20.22
CA VAL A 28 -5.71 -6.46 -19.57
C VAL A 28 -6.41 -5.54 -20.56
N GLY A 29 -7.65 -5.18 -20.29
CA GLY A 29 -8.47 -4.38 -21.21
C GLY A 29 -9.21 -3.24 -20.54
N TYR A 30 -9.82 -2.40 -21.38
CA TYR A 30 -10.59 -1.23 -21.00
C TYR A 30 -12.05 -1.35 -21.45
N THR A 31 -12.99 -0.85 -20.65
CA THR A 31 -14.40 -0.74 -21.05
C THR A 31 -15.09 0.39 -20.30
N THR A 32 -16.08 1.03 -20.94
CA THR A 32 -17.04 1.92 -20.27
C THR A 32 -18.34 1.22 -19.93
N ARG A 33 -18.53 -0.03 -20.37
CA ARG A 33 -19.72 -0.86 -20.15
C ARG A 33 -19.48 -1.86 -19.02
N LYS A 34 -20.45 -2.76 -18.77
CA LYS A 34 -20.25 -3.88 -17.85
C LYS A 34 -19.09 -4.76 -18.35
N VAL A 35 -18.18 -5.09 -17.44
CA VAL A 35 -16.98 -5.89 -17.75
C VAL A 35 -17.37 -7.30 -18.20
N ALA A 36 -18.34 -7.93 -17.54
CA ALA A 36 -18.82 -9.26 -17.91
C ALA A 36 -19.29 -9.32 -19.38
N ASP A 37 -20.10 -8.35 -19.81
CA ASP A 37 -20.60 -8.28 -21.19
C ASP A 37 -19.44 -8.09 -22.19
N ARG A 38 -18.47 -7.22 -21.85
CA ARG A 38 -17.30 -6.97 -22.69
C ARG A 38 -16.39 -8.19 -22.83
N ILE A 39 -16.24 -8.98 -21.78
CA ILE A 39 -15.48 -10.23 -21.85
C ILE A 39 -16.25 -11.24 -22.70
N ALA A 40 -17.56 -11.41 -22.47
CA ALA A 40 -18.38 -12.35 -23.22
C ALA A 40 -18.38 -12.10 -24.75
N GLU A 41 -18.37 -10.84 -25.19
CA GLU A 41 -18.25 -10.47 -26.61
C GLU A 41 -16.98 -10.99 -27.30
N GLN A 42 -15.91 -11.24 -26.54
CA GLN A 42 -14.65 -11.75 -27.08
C GLN A 42 -14.68 -13.27 -27.31
N TYR A 43 -15.77 -13.93 -26.90
CA TYR A 43 -15.99 -15.37 -26.99
C TYR A 43 -17.28 -15.62 -27.81
N PRO A 44 -17.25 -15.42 -29.14
CA PRO A 44 -18.44 -15.52 -29.97
C PRO A 44 -19.04 -16.93 -30.01
N VAL A 45 -18.23 -17.96 -29.74
CA VAL A 45 -18.66 -19.36 -29.67
C VAL A 45 -19.04 -19.71 -28.24
N LYS A 46 -20.33 -20.01 -28.04
CA LYS A 46 -20.83 -20.51 -26.74
C LYS A 46 -20.36 -21.96 -26.55
N THR A 47 -19.48 -22.17 -25.57
CA THR A 47 -19.07 -23.49 -25.12
C THR A 47 -19.88 -23.93 -23.90
N PRO A 48 -20.10 -25.24 -23.68
CA PRO A 48 -20.79 -25.75 -22.49
C PRO A 48 -20.17 -25.29 -21.17
N ASN A 49 -18.84 -25.10 -21.16
CA ASN A 49 -18.08 -24.62 -20.00
C ASN A 49 -17.42 -23.27 -20.32
N GLN A 50 -17.41 -22.37 -19.35
CA GLN A 50 -16.70 -21.08 -19.42
C GLN A 50 -15.20 -21.29 -19.18
N SER A 51 -14.35 -20.84 -20.09
CA SER A 51 -12.88 -20.99 -20.01
C SER A 51 -12.18 -19.85 -19.28
N TYR A 52 -12.84 -18.71 -19.08
CA TYR A 52 -12.24 -17.49 -18.54
C TYR A 52 -12.79 -17.11 -17.17
N GLN A 53 -11.98 -16.40 -16.39
CA GLN A 53 -12.35 -15.88 -15.07
C GLN A 53 -11.90 -14.42 -14.92
N LEU A 54 -12.82 -13.55 -14.48
CA LEU A 54 -12.49 -12.17 -14.14
C LEU A 54 -11.64 -12.16 -12.87
N GLU A 55 -10.44 -11.59 -12.95
CA GLU A 55 -9.47 -11.53 -11.85
C GLU A 55 -9.40 -10.14 -11.20
N LEU A 56 -9.69 -9.09 -11.96
CA LEU A 56 -9.61 -7.71 -11.52
C LEU A 56 -10.59 -6.83 -12.28
N GLU A 57 -11.25 -5.91 -11.57
CA GLU A 57 -12.05 -4.82 -12.11
C GLU A 57 -11.81 -3.57 -11.26
N GLU A 58 -11.30 -2.51 -11.87
CA GLU A 58 -10.92 -1.26 -11.21
C GLU A 58 -11.39 -0.05 -12.03
N LEU A 59 -11.76 1.04 -11.37
CA LEU A 59 -12.09 2.29 -12.06
C LEU A 59 -10.83 2.88 -12.71
N ALA A 60 -10.99 3.30 -13.97
CA ALA A 60 -9.94 3.92 -14.77
C ALA A 60 -9.89 5.44 -14.54
N LEU A 61 -9.84 5.86 -13.26
CA LEU A 61 -9.84 7.25 -12.81
C LEU A 61 -8.53 7.57 -12.09
N ARG A 62 -7.87 8.67 -12.46
CA ARG A 62 -6.68 9.23 -11.80
C ARG A 62 -7.06 10.12 -10.61
N ASP A 63 -6.09 10.38 -9.73
CA ASP A 63 -6.28 11.23 -8.55
C ASP A 63 -6.74 12.67 -8.87
N ASP A 64 -6.43 13.17 -10.08
CA ASP A 64 -6.84 14.50 -10.55
C ASP A 64 -8.23 14.51 -11.21
N GLY A 65 -8.94 13.37 -11.21
CA GLY A 65 -10.25 13.23 -11.82
C GLY A 65 -10.21 12.90 -13.33
N SER A 66 -9.04 12.84 -13.96
CA SER A 66 -8.92 12.44 -15.37
C SER A 66 -9.04 10.93 -15.55
N TYR A 67 -9.56 10.49 -16.70
CA TYR A 67 -9.64 9.07 -17.03
C TYR A 67 -8.38 8.55 -17.72
N PHE A 68 -8.10 7.27 -17.56
CA PHE A 68 -7.01 6.57 -18.25
C PHE A 68 -7.53 5.32 -18.98
N THR A 69 -6.71 4.77 -19.88
CA THR A 69 -7.06 3.57 -20.64
C THR A 69 -6.12 2.43 -20.33
N ASP A 70 -6.44 1.25 -20.86
CA ASP A 70 -5.59 0.06 -20.80
C ASP A 70 -4.21 0.29 -21.42
N HIS A 71 -4.10 1.16 -22.43
CA HIS A 71 -2.82 1.52 -23.04
C HIS A 71 -1.85 2.12 -22.01
N ASP A 72 -2.33 2.98 -21.11
CA ASP A 72 -1.52 3.51 -20.01
C ASP A 72 -1.04 2.39 -19.08
N VAL A 73 -1.91 1.41 -18.81
CA VAL A 73 -1.60 0.24 -17.96
C VAL A 73 -0.60 -0.69 -18.66
N HIS A 74 -0.74 -0.92 -19.97
CA HIS A 74 0.20 -1.72 -20.76
C HIS A 74 1.60 -1.10 -20.75
N GLN A 75 1.69 0.23 -20.89
CA GLN A 75 2.97 0.94 -20.78
C GLN A 75 3.58 0.82 -19.37
N ALA A 76 2.76 0.87 -18.32
CA ALA A 76 3.23 0.66 -16.95
C ALA A 76 3.68 -0.79 -16.71
N LEU A 77 2.99 -1.79 -17.26
CA LEU A 77 3.42 -3.19 -17.22
C LEU A 77 4.74 -3.40 -17.94
N ALA A 78 4.93 -2.79 -19.11
CA ALA A 78 6.21 -2.83 -19.82
C ALA A 78 7.35 -2.23 -18.99
N LYS A 79 7.11 -1.11 -18.28
CA LYS A 79 8.09 -0.51 -17.34
C LYS A 79 8.39 -1.39 -16.14
N LEU A 80 7.49 -2.30 -15.75
CA LEU A 80 7.73 -3.33 -14.73
C LEU A 80 8.51 -4.54 -15.27
N GLY A 81 8.86 -4.56 -16.57
CA GLY A 81 9.51 -5.69 -17.22
C GLY A 81 8.57 -6.87 -17.47
N VAL A 82 7.25 -6.64 -17.46
CA VAL A 82 6.26 -7.68 -17.78
C VAL A 82 6.31 -7.98 -19.28
N GLN A 83 6.42 -9.26 -19.61
CA GLN A 83 6.42 -9.72 -21.00
C GLN A 83 5.00 -9.64 -21.58
N ARG A 84 4.87 -8.89 -22.67
CA ARG A 84 3.64 -8.83 -23.49
C ARG A 84 3.70 -9.96 -24.51
N ALA A 85 2.63 -10.77 -24.56
CA ALA A 85 2.41 -11.72 -25.63
C ALA A 85 1.72 -11.02 -26.82
N GLU A 86 0.92 -11.72 -27.61
CA GLU A 86 0.15 -11.08 -28.68
C GLU A 86 -1.04 -10.27 -28.14
N GLY A 87 -1.31 -9.13 -28.78
CA GLY A 87 -2.46 -8.29 -28.44
C GLY A 87 -2.38 -7.73 -27.02
N GLU A 88 -3.42 -7.97 -26.21
CA GLU A 88 -3.58 -7.40 -24.85
C GLU A 88 -3.25 -8.41 -23.75
N TRP A 89 -2.49 -9.46 -24.07
CA TRP A 89 -2.11 -10.54 -23.15
C TRP A 89 -0.72 -10.32 -22.56
N PHE A 90 -0.59 -10.57 -21.26
CA PHE A 90 0.64 -10.33 -20.50
C PHE A 90 0.95 -11.51 -19.58
N HIS A 91 2.21 -11.95 -19.55
CA HIS A 91 2.72 -12.91 -18.58
C HIS A 91 2.90 -12.24 -17.22
N CYS A 92 1.81 -12.16 -16.45
CA CYS A 92 1.78 -11.45 -15.17
C CYS A 92 0.77 -12.03 -14.19
N ASP A 93 0.94 -11.66 -12.93
CA ASP A 93 -0.06 -11.89 -11.88
C ASP A 93 -0.94 -10.64 -11.67
N VAL A 94 -2.03 -10.83 -10.91
CA VAL A 94 -2.97 -9.75 -10.57
C VAL A 94 -2.28 -8.59 -9.84
N LYS A 95 -1.25 -8.87 -9.02
CA LYS A 95 -0.55 -7.85 -8.24
C LYS A 95 0.27 -6.93 -9.14
N GLN A 96 0.86 -7.44 -10.22
CA GLN A 96 1.57 -6.64 -11.21
C GLN A 96 0.60 -5.72 -11.97
N VAL A 97 -0.59 -6.23 -12.32
CA VAL A 97 -1.66 -5.40 -12.92
C VAL A 97 -2.12 -4.31 -11.94
N GLN A 98 -2.35 -4.65 -10.68
CA GLN A 98 -2.69 -3.68 -9.63
C GLN A 98 -1.59 -2.62 -9.47
N ALA A 99 -0.32 -3.02 -9.42
CA ALA A 99 0.80 -2.08 -9.32
C ALA A 99 0.87 -1.13 -10.52
N ALA A 100 0.60 -1.63 -11.72
CA ALA A 100 0.54 -0.81 -12.93
C ALA A 100 -0.63 0.18 -12.90
N ILE A 101 -1.83 -0.27 -12.52
CA ILE A 101 -3.02 0.58 -12.36
C ILE A 101 -2.76 1.68 -11.33
N VAL A 102 -2.23 1.33 -10.16
CA VAL A 102 -1.88 2.28 -9.10
C VAL A 102 -0.84 3.29 -9.59
N ALA A 103 0.17 2.85 -10.35
CA ALA A 103 1.17 3.75 -10.91
C ALA A 103 0.57 4.76 -11.89
N VAL A 104 -0.32 4.31 -12.78
CA VAL A 104 -1.05 5.16 -13.73
C VAL A 104 -1.96 6.14 -13.01
N ARG A 105 -2.74 5.66 -12.02
CA ARG A 105 -3.64 6.47 -11.20
C ARG A 105 -2.92 7.63 -10.52
N ASN A 106 -1.73 7.34 -9.97
CA ASN A 106 -0.91 8.30 -9.25
C ASN A 106 0.07 9.08 -10.14
N ARG A 107 0.13 8.81 -11.45
CA ARG A 107 1.16 9.34 -12.38
C ARG A 107 2.60 9.18 -11.89
N LYS A 108 2.90 8.01 -11.31
CA LYS A 108 4.23 7.68 -10.78
C LYS A 108 4.84 6.50 -11.54
N PRO A 109 6.17 6.32 -11.52
CA PRO A 109 6.79 5.12 -12.03
C PRO A 109 6.26 3.87 -11.29
N PRO A 110 5.95 2.78 -11.99
CA PRO A 110 5.41 1.58 -11.36
C PRO A 110 6.49 0.88 -10.54
N LYS A 111 6.09 0.34 -9.40
CA LYS A 111 6.95 -0.45 -8.51
C LYS A 111 6.25 -1.76 -8.19
N LYS A 112 6.93 -2.89 -8.41
CA LYS A 112 6.37 -4.26 -8.38
C LYS A 112 5.48 -4.57 -7.17
N HIS A 113 5.83 -4.05 -6.00
CA HIS A 113 5.10 -4.32 -4.75
C HIS A 113 4.11 -3.23 -4.34
N ARG A 114 4.01 -2.12 -5.07
CA ARG A 114 3.18 -0.97 -4.71
C ARG A 114 1.78 -1.08 -5.30
N THR A 115 0.92 -1.83 -4.63
CA THR A 115 -0.44 -2.16 -5.09
C THR A 115 -1.54 -1.40 -4.37
N LEU A 116 -1.21 -0.50 -3.43
CA LEU A 116 -2.20 0.22 -2.61
C LEU A 116 -1.97 1.74 -2.67
N ASP A 117 -3.05 2.51 -2.79
CA ASP A 117 -3.03 3.98 -2.84
C ASP A 117 -4.27 4.65 -2.21
N PHE A 118 -4.99 3.91 -1.37
CA PHE A 118 -6.15 4.42 -0.65
C PHE A 118 -5.78 5.61 0.24
N LYS A 119 -6.68 6.60 0.33
CA LYS A 119 -6.45 7.79 1.15
C LYS A 119 -6.98 7.59 2.57
N MET A 120 -6.55 8.44 3.50
CA MET A 120 -7.13 8.48 4.83
C MET A 120 -8.61 8.84 4.75
N ARG A 121 -9.43 8.11 5.50
CA ARG A 121 -10.84 8.46 5.72
C ARG A 121 -10.95 9.69 6.61
N PRO A 122 -12.06 10.46 6.56
CA PRO A 122 -12.20 11.70 7.33
C PRO A 122 -11.88 11.53 8.82
N GLU A 123 -12.31 10.44 9.46
CA GLU A 123 -12.04 10.19 10.87
C GLU A 123 -10.56 9.90 11.18
N GLN A 124 -9.83 9.36 10.20
CA GLN A 124 -8.38 9.14 10.32
C GLN A 124 -7.64 10.47 10.15
N GLN A 125 -8.06 11.30 9.19
CA GLN A 125 -7.51 12.64 8.99
C GLN A 125 -7.66 13.50 10.24
N GLU A 126 -8.85 13.52 10.84
CA GLU A 126 -9.11 14.26 12.08
C GLU A 126 -8.20 13.77 13.22
N ALA A 127 -8.09 12.45 13.42
CA ALA A 127 -7.24 11.90 14.47
C ALA A 127 -5.76 12.27 14.28
N VAL A 128 -5.24 12.20 13.05
CA VAL A 128 -3.87 12.59 12.72
C VAL A 128 -3.66 14.08 12.96
N GLN A 129 -4.54 14.94 12.43
CA GLN A 129 -4.46 16.40 12.60
C GLN A 129 -4.49 16.82 14.07
N ARG A 130 -5.39 16.24 14.87
CA ARG A 130 -5.46 16.51 16.32
C ARG A 130 -4.19 16.10 17.05
N THR A 131 -3.58 15.00 16.64
CA THR A 131 -2.31 14.54 17.22
C THR A 131 -1.18 15.48 16.86
N MET A 132 -1.06 15.87 15.58
CA MET A 132 -0.06 16.84 15.13
C MET A 132 -0.18 18.16 15.88
N ALA A 133 -1.40 18.71 15.96
CA ALA A 133 -1.67 19.96 16.67
C ALA A 133 -1.24 19.88 18.14
N TYR A 134 -1.53 18.77 18.82
CA TYR A 134 -1.09 18.54 20.19
C TYR A 134 0.44 18.50 20.30
N PHE A 135 1.13 17.70 19.47
CA PHE A 135 2.59 17.59 19.52
C PHE A 135 3.28 18.93 19.24
N THR A 136 2.81 19.69 18.24
CA THR A 136 3.34 21.01 17.91
C THR A 136 3.11 22.00 19.05
N ALA A 137 1.90 22.06 19.60
CA ALA A 137 1.60 22.96 20.73
C ALA A 137 2.38 22.58 22.00
N PHE A 138 2.54 21.28 22.26
CA PHE A 138 3.30 20.78 23.39
C PHE A 138 4.77 21.19 23.31
N ALA A 139 5.40 21.05 22.14
CA ALA A 139 6.79 21.42 21.90
C ALA A 139 7.02 22.95 21.95
N ALA A 140 6.02 23.74 21.57
CA ALA A 140 6.10 25.21 21.59
C ALA A 140 5.96 25.82 22.99
N ASP A 141 5.43 25.07 23.97
CA ASP A 141 5.21 25.56 25.33
C ASP A 141 6.49 25.41 26.18
N PRO A 142 7.12 26.51 26.65
CA PRO A 142 8.35 26.44 27.46
C PRO A 142 8.21 25.62 28.74
N ARG A 143 6.99 25.45 29.28
CA ARG A 143 6.71 24.64 30.48
C ARG A 143 6.89 23.14 30.23
N ASN A 144 7.08 22.74 28.98
CA ASN A 144 7.27 21.36 28.55
C ASN A 144 8.68 21.07 28.02
N ALA A 145 9.63 22.01 28.12
CA ALA A 145 10.97 21.89 27.52
C ALA A 145 11.72 20.59 27.86
N ASN A 146 11.45 19.98 29.03
CA ASN A 146 12.06 18.73 29.48
C ASN A 146 11.06 17.58 29.66
N LYS A 147 9.93 17.62 28.95
CA LYS A 147 8.88 16.60 29.02
C LYS A 147 8.67 15.98 27.64
N GLU A 148 8.25 14.71 27.65
CA GLU A 148 7.87 14.01 26.43
C GLU A 148 6.36 14.09 26.20
N PRO A 149 5.88 14.48 25.00
CA PRO A 149 4.46 14.50 24.69
C PRO A 149 3.87 13.09 24.71
N LYS A 150 2.66 12.96 25.24
CA LYS A 150 1.93 11.68 25.28
C LYS A 150 0.53 11.88 24.70
N PHE A 151 0.18 11.07 23.72
CA PHE A 151 -1.14 11.12 23.08
C PHE A 151 -1.74 9.73 22.96
N LEU A 152 -3.03 9.59 23.24
CA LEU A 152 -3.76 8.33 23.18
C LEU A 152 -4.89 8.40 22.16
N TRP A 153 -4.88 7.48 21.19
CA TRP A 153 -6.02 7.25 20.30
C TRP A 153 -6.98 6.25 20.91
N ASN A 154 -8.16 6.72 21.31
CA ASN A 154 -9.29 5.84 21.61
C ASN A 154 -9.97 5.38 20.30
N ALA A 155 -9.33 4.43 19.61
CA ALA A 155 -9.72 3.99 18.28
C ALA A 155 -10.36 2.60 18.27
N LYS A 156 -11.59 2.52 17.75
CA LYS A 156 -12.33 1.27 17.55
C LYS A 156 -11.59 0.25 16.67
N MET A 157 -12.06 -1.00 16.69
CA MET A 157 -11.61 -2.01 15.74
C MET A 157 -11.88 -1.56 14.29
N ARG A 158 -10.98 -1.89 13.36
CA ARG A 158 -11.03 -1.48 11.94
C ARG A 158 -10.96 0.04 11.69
N PHE A 159 -10.51 0.83 12.67
CA PHE A 159 -10.14 2.23 12.44
C PHE A 159 -8.98 2.41 11.44
N GLY A 160 -8.20 1.37 11.14
CA GLY A 160 -7.00 1.49 10.30
C GLY A 160 -5.86 2.19 11.05
N LYS A 161 -5.60 1.74 12.28
CA LYS A 161 -4.56 2.31 13.16
C LYS A 161 -3.19 2.32 12.49
N THR A 162 -2.79 1.21 11.86
CA THR A 162 -1.53 1.07 11.14
C THR A 162 -1.32 2.19 10.12
N PHE A 163 -2.24 2.30 9.15
CA PHE A 163 -2.18 3.33 8.12
C PHE A 163 -2.22 4.75 8.70
N ALA A 164 -3.12 5.04 9.64
CA ALA A 164 -3.20 6.35 10.28
C ALA A 164 -1.91 6.71 11.03
N THR A 165 -1.25 5.75 11.68
CA THR A 165 0.05 5.95 12.31
C THR A 165 1.13 6.28 11.28
N TYR A 166 1.23 5.55 10.17
CA TYR A 166 2.21 5.89 9.13
C TYR A 166 1.95 7.26 8.50
N GLN A 167 0.69 7.65 8.34
CA GLN A 167 0.35 9.01 7.88
C GLN A 167 0.74 10.09 8.89
N LEU A 168 0.57 9.84 10.19
CA LEU A 168 1.09 10.73 11.24
C LEU A 168 2.62 10.85 11.17
N VAL A 169 3.33 9.73 11.08
CA VAL A 169 4.80 9.69 10.96
C VAL A 169 5.25 10.51 9.74
N LYS A 170 4.57 10.34 8.60
CA LYS A 170 4.86 11.04 7.36
C LYS A 170 4.65 12.56 7.51
N GLN A 171 3.52 12.98 8.08
CA GLN A 171 3.19 14.39 8.24
C GLN A 171 4.05 15.10 9.30
N MET A 172 4.47 14.38 10.34
CA MET A 172 5.41 14.89 11.35
C MET A 172 6.88 14.81 10.91
N ALA A 173 7.16 14.29 9.71
CA ALA A 173 8.50 14.04 9.19
C ALA A 173 9.40 13.23 10.15
N TRP A 174 8.81 12.31 10.92
CA TRP A 174 9.55 11.46 11.84
C TRP A 174 10.35 10.41 11.08
N ARG A 175 11.65 10.33 11.38
CA ARG A 175 12.59 9.47 10.64
C ARG A 175 12.86 8.12 11.28
N ARG A 176 12.77 8.02 12.60
CA ARG A 176 13.02 6.78 13.34
C ARG A 176 11.86 6.56 14.28
N VAL A 177 11.13 5.48 14.06
CA VAL A 177 9.90 5.19 14.81
C VAL A 177 9.97 3.78 15.32
N LEU A 178 9.75 3.62 16.63
CA LEU A 178 9.62 2.33 17.27
C LEU A 178 8.13 2.02 17.51
N ILE A 179 7.68 0.91 16.98
CA ILE A 179 6.35 0.34 17.23
C ILE A 179 6.51 -0.81 18.22
N LEU A 180 5.86 -0.68 19.37
CA LEU A 180 5.80 -1.71 20.40
C LEU A 180 4.40 -2.29 20.52
N THR A 181 4.29 -3.62 20.61
CA THR A 181 2.99 -4.30 20.77
C THR A 181 3.07 -5.53 21.65
N PHE A 182 1.97 -5.85 22.35
CA PHE A 182 1.82 -7.15 23.02
C PHE A 182 1.35 -8.27 22.09
N LYS A 183 0.96 -7.96 20.85
CA LYS A 183 0.41 -8.92 19.88
C LYS A 183 1.39 -9.13 18.72
N PRO A 184 2.29 -10.12 18.75
CA PRO A 184 3.28 -10.35 17.68
C PRO A 184 2.64 -10.55 16.30
N ALA A 185 1.46 -11.20 16.25
CA ALA A 185 0.76 -11.54 15.02
C ALA A 185 0.39 -10.33 14.13
N VAL A 186 0.42 -9.10 14.65
CA VAL A 186 0.12 -7.91 13.84
C VAL A 186 1.30 -7.46 12.99
N LYS A 187 2.51 -7.99 13.20
CA LYS A 187 3.73 -7.59 12.48
C LYS A 187 3.55 -7.59 10.97
N THR A 188 3.03 -8.69 10.41
CA THR A 188 2.84 -8.84 8.97
C THR A 188 1.95 -7.73 8.41
N ALA A 189 0.87 -7.38 9.10
CA ALA A 189 0.00 -6.28 8.67
C ALA A 189 0.73 -4.92 8.67
N TRP A 190 1.56 -4.63 9.69
CA TRP A 190 2.36 -3.41 9.70
C TRP A 190 3.40 -3.38 8.57
N GLN A 191 4.07 -4.50 8.32
CA GLN A 191 5.07 -4.62 7.26
C GLN A 191 4.45 -4.50 5.87
N GLU A 192 3.35 -5.22 5.62
CA GLU A 192 2.65 -5.22 4.33
C GLU A 192 2.07 -3.85 3.99
N ASP A 193 1.44 -3.15 4.94
CA ASP A 193 0.93 -1.79 4.72
C ASP A 193 2.07 -0.84 4.30
N LEU A 194 3.24 -0.95 4.95
CA LEU A 194 4.39 -0.12 4.60
C LEU A 194 4.96 -0.47 3.24
N GLN A 195 5.05 -1.75 2.88
CA GLN A 195 5.65 -2.23 1.64
C GLN A 195 4.74 -2.05 0.42
N ARG A 196 3.42 -2.13 0.61
CA ARG A 196 2.44 -2.11 -0.48
C ARG A 196 1.89 -0.73 -0.80
N HIS A 197 1.87 0.20 0.15
CA HIS A 197 1.26 1.51 -0.07
C HIS A 197 2.19 2.49 -0.78
N THR A 198 1.69 3.26 -1.75
CA THR A 198 2.49 4.21 -2.56
C THR A 198 3.02 5.40 -1.75
N ASP A 199 2.38 5.75 -0.65
CA ASP A 199 2.82 6.87 0.22
C ASP A 199 4.12 6.61 0.97
N PHE A 200 4.49 5.34 1.15
CA PHE A 200 5.64 4.92 1.96
C PHE A 200 6.72 4.27 1.07
N THR A 201 6.77 4.68 -0.19
CA THR A 201 7.90 4.37 -1.07
C THR A 201 9.18 4.88 -0.42
N GLU A 202 10.20 4.04 -0.33
CA GLU A 202 11.50 4.30 0.31
C GLU A 202 11.56 4.15 1.84
N TRP A 203 10.47 3.79 2.52
CA TRP A 203 10.54 3.52 3.95
C TRP A 203 11.12 2.13 4.22
N GLN A 204 11.92 2.02 5.28
CA GLN A 204 12.58 0.80 5.70
C GLN A 204 11.84 0.19 6.90
N PHE A 205 11.85 -1.14 7.00
CA PHE A 205 11.19 -1.88 8.08
C PHE A 205 12.16 -2.88 8.69
N LEU A 206 12.41 -2.73 9.99
CA LEU A 206 13.14 -3.68 10.81
C LEU A 206 12.22 -4.31 11.84
N ALA A 207 12.43 -5.59 12.07
CA ALA A 207 11.83 -6.37 13.14
C ALA A 207 12.89 -7.35 13.67
N LYS A 208 12.56 -8.09 14.73
CA LYS A 208 13.49 -9.01 15.38
C LYS A 208 14.23 -9.93 14.41
N GLU A 209 13.57 -10.41 13.36
CA GLU A 209 14.13 -11.40 12.44
C GLU A 209 15.23 -10.85 11.52
N ASN A 210 15.28 -9.53 11.31
CA ASN A 210 16.31 -8.87 10.51
C ASN A 210 17.10 -7.83 11.32
N MET A 211 17.13 -7.96 12.65
CA MET A 211 17.91 -7.07 13.52
C MET A 211 19.42 -7.17 13.29
N ASP A 212 19.91 -8.29 12.76
CA ASP A 212 21.33 -8.43 12.42
C ASP A 212 21.74 -7.46 11.27
N GLU A 213 20.76 -6.94 10.49
CA GLU A 213 20.97 -5.92 9.44
C GLU A 213 20.91 -4.46 9.97
N TRP A 214 20.65 -4.27 11.28
CA TRP A 214 20.36 -2.96 11.88
C TRP A 214 21.38 -1.88 11.49
N GLU A 215 22.68 -2.16 11.63
CA GLU A 215 23.72 -1.15 11.44
C GLU A 215 23.77 -0.70 9.96
N ALA A 216 23.67 -1.65 9.02
CA ALA A 216 23.65 -1.34 7.59
C ALA A 216 22.39 -0.55 7.20
N VAL A 217 21.21 -0.96 7.68
CA VAL A 217 19.93 -0.30 7.40
C VAL A 217 19.90 1.11 8.00
N LYS A 218 20.43 1.28 9.22
CA LYS A 218 20.55 2.58 9.89
C LYS A 218 21.50 3.51 9.14
N GLN A 219 22.69 3.04 8.75
CA GLN A 219 23.63 3.83 7.95
C GLN A 219 23.01 4.27 6.62
N GLN A 220 22.30 3.36 5.94
CA GLN A 220 21.57 3.69 4.72
C GLN A 220 20.42 4.69 4.97
N SER A 221 19.68 4.52 6.06
CA SER A 221 18.60 5.44 6.48
C SER A 221 19.15 6.85 6.70
N GLU A 222 20.32 6.95 7.31
CA GLU A 222 21.01 8.21 7.55
C GLU A 222 21.47 8.85 6.24
N ALA A 223 22.22 8.10 5.43
CA ALA A 223 22.80 8.56 4.17
C ALA A 223 21.74 8.98 3.13
N LEU A 224 20.66 8.21 2.99
CA LEU A 224 19.62 8.43 1.99
C LEU A 224 18.39 9.17 2.53
N HIS A 225 18.43 9.62 3.77
CA HIS A 225 17.31 10.27 4.44
C HIS A 225 16.01 9.44 4.46
N LYS A 226 16.12 8.10 4.48
CA LYS A 226 14.96 7.20 4.42
C LYS A 226 14.35 6.99 5.82
N PRO A 227 13.02 7.10 6.00
CA PRO A 227 12.38 6.76 7.27
C PRO A 227 12.56 5.28 7.62
N LEU A 228 12.84 5.01 8.89
CA LEU A 228 13.07 3.69 9.45
C LEU A 228 12.01 3.37 10.51
N ILE A 229 11.24 2.33 10.24
CA ILE A 229 10.26 1.75 11.16
C ILE A 229 10.89 0.52 11.81
N CYS A 230 10.99 0.53 13.14
CA CYS A 230 11.37 -0.63 13.93
C CYS A 230 10.13 -1.19 14.62
N PHE A 231 9.85 -2.48 14.43
CA PHE A 231 8.72 -3.16 15.04
C PHE A 231 9.23 -4.22 16.01
N LEU A 232 8.80 -4.13 17.27
CA LEU A 232 9.10 -5.14 18.28
C LEU A 232 7.83 -5.53 19.02
N SER A 233 7.67 -6.82 19.32
CA SER A 233 6.70 -7.22 20.32
C SER A 233 7.33 -7.17 21.71
N LEU A 234 6.53 -6.93 22.75
CA LEU A 234 7.03 -6.97 24.12
C LEU A 234 7.48 -8.38 24.52
N GLN A 235 6.94 -9.42 23.86
CA GLN A 235 7.46 -10.79 24.00
C GLN A 235 8.89 -10.91 23.48
N ASP A 236 9.28 -10.12 22.48
CA ASP A 236 10.65 -10.08 21.98
C ASP A 236 11.61 -9.47 23.00
N LEU A 237 11.13 -8.49 23.75
CA LEU A 237 11.88 -7.80 24.80
C LEU A 237 11.92 -8.59 26.13
N HIS A 238 11.07 -9.59 26.29
CA HIS A 238 11.11 -10.49 27.45
C HIS A 238 12.18 -11.57 27.25
N GLY A 239 13.42 -11.19 27.53
CA GLY A 239 14.54 -12.10 27.56
C GLY A 239 15.66 -11.56 28.42
N ARG A 240 15.78 -12.09 29.64
CA ARG A 240 17.02 -11.99 30.40
C ARG A 240 17.92 -13.16 29.99
N THR A 241 19.22 -12.92 29.95
CA THR A 241 20.22 -13.99 29.92
C THR A 241 20.14 -14.80 31.21
N ALA A 242 20.73 -16.00 31.24
CA ALA A 242 20.83 -16.80 32.48
C ALA A 242 21.48 -16.04 33.65
N LYS A 243 22.22 -14.96 33.35
CA LYS A 243 22.88 -14.06 34.31
C LYS A 243 22.06 -12.80 34.65
N GLY A 244 20.76 -12.77 34.32
CA GLY A 244 19.87 -11.65 34.67
C GLY A 244 20.03 -10.38 33.83
N LYS A 245 21.03 -10.29 32.94
CA LYS A 245 21.22 -9.15 32.03
C LYS A 245 20.19 -9.14 30.91
N VAL A 246 19.81 -7.96 30.46
CA VAL A 246 19.05 -7.74 29.22
C VAL A 246 19.80 -8.41 28.06
N LYS A 247 19.11 -9.20 27.23
CA LYS A 247 19.73 -9.86 26.06
C LYS A 247 20.28 -8.81 25.09
N ALA A 248 21.40 -9.10 24.43
CA ALA A 248 22.03 -8.18 23.47
C ALA A 248 21.16 -7.78 22.26
N ARG A 249 20.03 -8.47 22.07
CA ARG A 249 19.03 -8.21 21.02
C ARG A 249 17.82 -7.38 21.51
N ASN A 250 17.86 -6.92 22.75
CA ASN A 250 16.91 -5.99 23.37
C ASN A 250 17.56 -4.63 23.56
#